data_AF-A0A431HM69-F1
#
_entry.id   AF-A0A431HM69-F1
#
_cell.length_a   1.000
_cell.length_b   1.000
_cell.length_c   1.000
_cell.angle_alpha   90.00
_cell.angle_beta   90.00
_cell.angle_gamma   90.00
#
_symmetry.space_group_name_H-M   'P 1'
#
loop_
_entity.id
_entity.type
_entity.pdbx_description
1 polymer ?
#
loop_
_entity_poly.entity_id
_entity_poly.type
_entity_poly.pdbx_seq_one_letter_code
_entity_poly.pdbx_strand_id
1 'polypeptide(L)'
;MTAADHSSPALLAWEIYPEAGEQGCFVFAADRPAAVAAGAAELGIAPEAVESVLRMPEFDAFAPGPIPLAALLEQGCEYECPVCGCRIAQGARDGNGRVLSPVEAGDQVYCSATHAAQARHD
;
A
#
# COMPACT_ATOMS: atom_id res chain seq x y z
N MET A 1 16.94 19.54 36.00
CA MET A 1 17.32 19.34 34.58
C MET A 1 16.31 18.38 33.99
N THR A 2 15.41 18.89 33.16
CA THR A 2 14.34 18.14 32.50
C THR A 2 14.92 17.37 31.31
N ALA A 3 14.97 16.04 31.41
CA ALA A 3 15.08 15.19 30.24
C ALA A 3 13.71 15.23 29.54
N ALA A 4 13.60 16.02 28.48
CA ALA A 4 12.48 15.91 27.57
C ALA A 4 12.63 14.56 26.87
N ASP A 5 11.89 13.57 27.36
CA ASP A 5 11.67 12.30 26.70
C ASP A 5 10.95 12.61 25.37
N HIS A 6 11.73 12.80 24.31
CA HIS A 6 11.21 12.91 22.96
C HIS A 6 10.86 11.48 22.51
N SER A 7 9.83 10.90 23.12
CA SER A 7 9.16 9.75 22.56
C SER A 7 8.61 10.19 21.20
N SER A 8 9.24 9.72 20.12
CA SER A 8 8.69 9.90 18.77
C SER A 8 7.22 9.49 18.80
N PRO A 9 6.30 10.30 18.27
CA PRO A 9 4.90 9.95 18.26
C PRO A 9 4.72 8.62 17.53
N ALA A 10 3.86 7.75 18.08
CA ALA A 10 3.52 6.49 17.44
C ALA A 10 2.98 6.78 16.04
N LEU A 11 3.58 6.14 15.03
CA LEU A 11 3.09 6.25 13.66
C LEU A 11 1.83 5.39 13.51
N LEU A 12 0.78 6.00 12.97
CA LEU A 12 -0.50 5.37 12.73
C LEU A 12 -0.67 5.15 11.23
N ALA A 13 -1.39 4.10 10.84
CA ALA A 13 -1.67 3.83 9.43
C ALA A 13 -2.86 4.66 8.92
N TRP A 14 -2.70 5.21 7.72
CA TRP A 14 -3.71 6.00 7.05
C TRP A 14 -3.82 5.57 5.60
N GLU A 15 -5.04 5.59 5.08
CA GLU A 15 -5.34 5.38 3.68
C GLU A 15 -5.69 6.73 3.03
N ILE A 16 -5.07 7.03 1.90
CA ILE A 16 -5.11 8.34 1.23
C ILE A 16 -5.63 8.15 -0.18
N TYR A 17 -6.64 8.94 -0.56
CA TYR A 17 -7.22 8.94 -1.92
C TYR A 17 -7.16 10.35 -2.55
N PRO A 18 -6.69 10.46 -3.82
CA PRO A 18 -6.66 11.71 -4.56
C PRO A 18 -8.05 12.10 -5.06
N GLU A 19 -8.72 11.25 -5.86
CA GLU A 19 -10.11 11.44 -6.28
C GLU A 19 -10.96 10.17 -6.12
N ALA A 20 -12.29 10.31 -6.01
CA ALA A 20 -13.22 9.19 -5.95
C ALA A 20 -13.13 8.29 -7.20
N GLY A 21 -12.50 7.12 -7.05
CA GLY A 21 -12.35 6.10 -8.10
C GLY A 21 -10.92 5.92 -8.61
N GLU A 22 -9.96 6.72 -8.14
CA GLU A 22 -8.53 6.55 -8.41
C GLU A 22 -7.83 5.67 -7.37
N GLN A 23 -6.63 5.20 -7.70
CA GLN A 23 -5.82 4.39 -6.80
C GLN A 23 -5.33 5.25 -5.62
N GLY A 24 -5.61 4.78 -4.41
CA GLY A 24 -5.08 5.35 -3.17
C GLY A 24 -3.73 4.75 -2.77
N CYS A 25 -3.18 5.23 -1.66
CA CYS A 25 -2.00 4.66 -1.02
C CYS A 25 -2.17 4.57 0.50
N PHE A 26 -1.34 3.73 1.13
CA PHE A 26 -1.24 3.64 2.59
C PHE A 26 0.04 4.29 3.08
N VAL A 27 -0.06 5.11 4.13
CA VAL A 27 1.08 5.79 4.74
C VAL A 27 1.05 5.67 6.26
N PHE A 28 2.24 5.70 6.87
CA PHE A 28 2.39 5.75 8.32
C PHE A 28 2.74 7.17 8.77
N ALA A 29 1.88 7.78 9.59
CA ALA A 29 2.05 9.15 10.05
C ALA A 29 1.51 9.34 11.47
N ALA A 30 2.10 10.28 12.21
CA ALA A 30 1.72 10.59 13.60
C ALA A 30 0.31 11.20 13.71
N ASP A 31 -0.10 11.93 12.68
CA ASP A 31 -1.39 12.63 12.63
C ASP A 31 -1.87 12.79 11.18
N ARG A 32 -3.12 13.24 11.04
CA ARG A 32 -3.78 13.41 9.74
C ARG A 32 -3.08 14.40 8.82
N PRO A 33 -2.66 15.61 9.25
CA PRO A 33 -1.86 16.52 8.42
C PRO A 33 -0.57 15.89 7.87
N ALA A 34 0.17 15.16 8.71
CA ALA A 34 1.36 14.44 8.27
C ALA A 34 1.02 13.32 7.27
N ALA A 35 -0.10 12.62 7.47
CA ALA A 35 -0.59 11.60 6.53
C ALA A 35 -0.95 12.18 5.16
N VAL A 36 -1.63 13.34 5.13
CA VAL A 36 -1.94 14.06 3.88
C VAL A 36 -0.66 14.44 3.14
N ALA A 37 0.31 15.03 3.84
CA ALA A 37 1.55 15.46 3.22
C ALA A 37 2.35 14.27 2.66
N ALA A 38 2.44 13.17 3.41
CA ALA A 38 3.11 11.96 2.97
C ALA A 38 2.39 11.31 1.79
N GLY A 39 1.07 11.06 1.91
CA GLY A 39 0.30 10.41 0.86
C GLY A 39 0.23 11.22 -0.43
N ALA A 40 0.12 12.54 -0.34
CA ALA A 40 0.16 13.41 -1.52
C ALA A 40 1.52 13.31 -2.24
N ALA A 41 2.62 13.25 -1.49
CA ALA A 41 3.95 13.06 -2.07
C ALA A 41 4.10 11.69 -2.74
N GLU A 42 3.59 10.61 -2.12
CA GLU A 42 3.59 9.26 -2.71
C GLU A 42 2.76 9.20 -4.00
N LEU A 43 1.61 9.87 -4.02
CA LEU A 43 0.73 9.94 -5.19
C LEU A 43 1.19 10.96 -6.24
N GLY A 44 2.21 11.78 -5.94
CA GLY A 44 2.69 12.84 -6.84
C GLY A 44 1.70 13.98 -7.07
N ILE A 45 0.80 14.23 -6.11
CA ILE A 45 -0.23 15.28 -6.17
C ILE A 45 0.02 16.37 -5.12
N ALA A 46 -0.71 17.48 -5.24
CA ALA A 46 -0.70 18.51 -4.21
C ALA A 46 -1.49 18.04 -2.97
N PRO A 47 -1.10 18.44 -1.74
CA PRO A 47 -1.84 18.11 -0.51
C PRO A 47 -3.31 18.51 -0.55
N GLU A 48 -3.64 19.64 -1.18
CA GLU A 48 -5.01 20.12 -1.39
C GLU A 48 -5.83 19.27 -2.37
N ALA A 49 -5.18 18.41 -3.17
CA ALA A 49 -5.83 17.47 -4.08
C ALA A 49 -6.16 16.12 -3.41
N VAL A 50 -5.88 15.94 -2.12
CA VAL A 50 -6.30 14.75 -1.37
C VAL A 50 -7.77 14.88 -0.99
N GLU A 51 -8.65 14.09 -1.60
CA GLU A 51 -10.07 14.09 -1.29
C GLU A 51 -10.41 13.33 0.01
N SER A 52 -9.77 12.20 0.27
CA SER A 52 -10.10 11.36 1.43
C SER A 52 -8.88 10.87 2.20
N VAL A 53 -9.03 10.84 3.52
CA VAL A 53 -8.01 10.38 4.47
C VAL A 53 -8.68 9.56 5.55
N LEU A 54 -8.45 8.26 5.55
CA LEU A 54 -9.08 7.31 6.46
C LEU A 54 -8.06 6.74 7.43
N ARG A 55 -8.47 6.51 8.68
CA ARG A 55 -7.66 5.79 9.67
C ARG A 55 -7.80 4.29 9.48
N MET A 56 -6.67 3.60 9.43
CA MET A 56 -6.58 2.16 9.28
C MET A 56 -5.96 1.51 10.52
N PRO A 57 -6.65 1.51 11.68
CA PRO A 57 -6.08 0.98 12.92
C PRO A 57 -5.67 -0.49 12.81
N GLU A 58 -6.27 -1.27 11.89
CA GLU A 58 -5.85 -2.65 11.63
C GLU A 58 -4.39 -2.76 11.15
N PHE A 59 -3.82 -1.68 10.63
CA PHE A 59 -2.46 -1.66 10.09
C PHE A 59 -1.44 -0.97 10.97
N ASP A 60 -1.83 -0.38 12.11
CA ASP A 60 -0.91 0.32 13.02
C ASP A 60 0.23 -0.59 13.49
N ALA A 61 -0.02 -1.89 13.64
CA ALA A 61 0.98 -2.88 14.05
C ALA A 61 2.12 -3.07 13.03
N PHE A 62 1.93 -2.64 11.78
CA PHE A 62 2.95 -2.72 10.74
C PHE A 62 3.83 -1.47 10.66
N ALA A 63 3.59 -0.44 11.48
CA ALA A 63 4.40 0.78 11.48
C ALA A 63 5.88 0.49 11.80
N PRO A 64 6.85 1.15 11.12
CA PRO A 64 6.70 2.23 10.13
C PRO A 64 6.46 1.74 8.68
N GLY A 65 6.21 0.45 8.47
CA GLY A 65 5.93 -0.15 7.18
C GLY A 65 7.10 -0.93 6.56
N PRO A 66 6.89 -1.53 5.38
CA PRO A 66 5.64 -1.53 4.61
C PRO A 66 4.55 -2.43 5.22
N ILE A 67 3.28 -2.19 4.86
CA ILE A 67 2.19 -3.14 5.15
C ILE A 67 2.40 -4.37 4.26
N PRO A 68 2.41 -5.60 4.79
CA PRO A 68 2.60 -6.79 3.97
C PRO A 68 1.51 -6.93 2.90
N LEU A 69 1.87 -7.35 1.67
CA LEU A 69 0.91 -7.58 0.60
C LEU A 69 -0.26 -8.47 1.01
N ALA A 70 -0.01 -9.52 1.80
CA ALA A 70 -1.08 -10.39 2.28
C ALA A 70 -2.16 -9.61 3.05
N ALA A 71 -1.75 -8.70 3.94
CA ALA A 71 -2.66 -7.88 4.72
C ALA A 71 -3.41 -6.86 3.85
N LEU A 72 -2.73 -6.28 2.84
CA LEU A 72 -3.37 -5.39 1.85
C LEU A 72 -4.44 -6.14 1.04
N LEU A 73 -4.13 -7.35 0.55
CA LEU A 73 -5.09 -8.17 -0.18
C LEU A 73 -6.29 -8.55 0.71
N GLU A 74 -6.07 -8.92 1.97
CA GLU A 74 -7.14 -9.23 2.94
C GLU A 74 -8.07 -8.03 3.21
N GLN A 75 -7.57 -6.80 3.08
CA GLN A 75 -8.36 -5.59 3.17
C GLN A 75 -9.17 -5.29 1.90
N GLY A 76 -8.97 -6.09 0.85
CA GLY A 76 -9.62 -5.92 -0.45
C GLY A 76 -8.83 -5.03 -1.42
N CYS A 77 -7.55 -4.73 -1.15
CA CYS A 77 -6.70 -4.09 -2.14
C CYS A 77 -6.48 -5.01 -3.33
N GLU A 78 -6.34 -4.41 -4.51
CA GLU A 78 -6.26 -5.13 -5.76
C GLU A 78 -5.14 -4.56 -6.61
N TYR A 79 -4.43 -5.45 -7.29
CA TYR A 79 -3.31 -5.11 -8.13
C TYR A 79 -3.49 -5.75 -9.50
N GLU A 80 -2.79 -5.23 -10.49
CA GLU A 80 -2.72 -5.85 -11.81
C GLU A 80 -1.31 -6.34 -12.06
N CYS A 81 -1.16 -7.60 -12.50
CA CYS A 81 0.13 -8.11 -12.89
C CYS A 81 0.60 -7.41 -14.18
N PRO A 82 1.73 -6.68 -14.17
CA PRO A 82 2.19 -5.89 -15.33
C PRO A 82 2.59 -6.76 -16.53
N VAL A 83 2.86 -8.05 -16.31
CA VAL A 83 3.29 -8.99 -17.36
C VAL A 83 2.10 -9.58 -18.13
N CYS A 84 0.95 -9.80 -17.47
CA CYS A 84 -0.17 -10.52 -18.08
C CYS A 84 -1.54 -9.87 -17.90
N GLY A 85 -1.64 -8.74 -17.21
CA GLY A 85 -2.90 -8.06 -16.92
C GLY A 85 -3.83 -8.82 -15.96
N CYS A 86 -3.33 -9.86 -15.28
CA CYS A 86 -4.17 -10.64 -14.36
C CYS A 86 -4.43 -9.83 -13.08
N ARG A 87 -5.70 -9.69 -12.70
CA ARG A 87 -6.14 -9.09 -11.43
C ARG A 87 -5.70 -9.96 -10.26
N ILE A 88 -4.96 -9.36 -9.34
CA ILE A 88 -4.48 -9.93 -8.10
C ILE A 88 -5.32 -9.33 -6.97
N ALA A 89 -6.12 -10.17 -6.34
CA ALA A 89 -6.96 -9.83 -5.20
C ALA A 89 -6.99 -11.01 -4.23
N GLN A 90 -7.59 -10.85 -3.05
CA GLN A 90 -7.73 -11.96 -2.10
C GLN A 90 -8.41 -13.16 -2.76
N GLY A 91 -7.74 -14.31 -2.70
CA GLY A 91 -8.27 -15.57 -3.26
C GLY A 91 -8.34 -15.61 -4.80
N ALA A 92 -7.73 -14.66 -5.50
CA ALA A 92 -7.63 -14.68 -6.96
C ALA A 92 -6.96 -15.97 -7.46
N ARG A 93 -7.38 -16.42 -8.65
CA ARG A 93 -6.95 -17.68 -9.25
C ARG A 93 -6.47 -17.48 -10.69
N ASP A 94 -5.54 -18.31 -11.12
CA ASP A 94 -5.10 -18.37 -12.51
C ASP A 94 -6.15 -19.03 -13.43
N GLY A 95 -5.88 -19.05 -14.74
CA GLY A 95 -6.76 -19.70 -15.73
C GLY A 95 -6.92 -21.21 -15.56
N ASN A 96 -6.12 -21.85 -14.70
CA ASN A 96 -6.23 -23.26 -14.33
C ASN A 96 -6.96 -23.46 -12.99
N GLY A 97 -7.49 -22.40 -12.38
CA GLY A 97 -8.19 -22.43 -11.10
C GLY A 97 -7.28 -22.57 -9.87
N ARG A 98 -5.96 -22.40 -10.01
CA ARG A 98 -5.00 -22.41 -8.90
C ARG A 98 -4.96 -21.04 -8.24
N VAL A 99 -4.90 -21.00 -6.91
CA VAL A 99 -4.75 -19.75 -6.16
C VAL A 99 -3.43 -19.07 -6.56
N LEU A 100 -3.50 -17.77 -6.84
CA LEU A 100 -2.31 -16.97 -7.15
C LEU A 100 -1.37 -16.92 -5.94
N SER A 101 -0.07 -16.90 -6.20
CA SER A 101 0.96 -16.69 -5.19
C SER A 101 1.68 -15.39 -5.54
N PRO A 102 1.06 -14.23 -5.24
CA PRO A 102 1.57 -12.96 -5.69
C PRO A 102 2.86 -12.58 -4.95
N VAL A 103 3.71 -11.83 -5.65
CA VAL A 103 5.05 -11.45 -5.17
C VAL A 103 5.26 -9.97 -5.45
N GLU A 104 5.77 -9.26 -4.44
CA GLU A 104 6.21 -7.87 -4.56
C GLU A 104 7.64 -7.83 -5.10
N ALA A 105 7.89 -7.01 -6.12
CA ALA A 105 9.25 -6.71 -6.58
C ALA A 105 9.35 -5.24 -7.02
N GLY A 106 10.10 -4.46 -6.26
CA GLY A 106 10.06 -2.99 -6.37
C GLY A 106 8.67 -2.49 -5.99
N ASP A 107 8.15 -1.52 -6.74
CA ASP A 107 6.81 -0.93 -6.56
C ASP A 107 5.69 -1.70 -7.29
N GLN A 108 5.99 -2.91 -7.80
CA GLN A 108 5.05 -3.70 -8.59
C GLN A 108 4.70 -5.04 -7.91
N VAL A 109 3.45 -5.46 -8.10
CA VAL A 109 2.94 -6.74 -7.63
C VAL A 109 2.71 -7.67 -8.81
N TYR A 110 3.30 -8.86 -8.75
CA TYR A 110 3.23 -9.87 -9.80
C TYR A 110 2.37 -11.03 -9.32
N CYS A 111 1.61 -11.67 -10.23
CA CYS A 111 0.75 -12.80 -9.86
C CYS A 111 1.53 -14.07 -9.47
N SER A 112 2.82 -14.12 -9.80
CA SER A 112 3.73 -15.22 -9.48
C SER A 112 5.19 -14.78 -9.49
N ALA A 113 6.06 -15.54 -8.81
CA ALA A 113 7.51 -15.37 -8.86
C ALA A 113 8.08 -15.46 -10.30
N THR A 114 7.46 -16.26 -11.17
CA THR A 114 7.86 -16.37 -12.58
C THR A 114 7.66 -15.07 -13.34
N HIS A 115 6.56 -14.35 -13.10
CA HIS A 115 6.32 -13.05 -13.73
C HIS A 115 7.22 -11.97 -13.13
N ALA A 116 7.46 -12.01 -11.81
CA ALA A 116 8.42 -11.12 -11.17
C ALA A 116 9.85 -11.31 -11.71
N ALA A 117 10.26 -12.55 -12.00
CA ALA A 117 11.56 -12.84 -12.60
C ALA A 117 11.66 -12.35 -14.05
N GLN A 118 10.63 -12.56 -14.87
CA GLN A 118 10.61 -12.11 -16.27
C GLN A 118 10.81 -10.60 -16.39
N ALA A 119 10.14 -9.80 -15.54
CA ALA A 119 10.24 -8.34 -15.58
C ALA A 119 11.61 -7.79 -15.17
N ARG A 120 12.51 -8.60 -14.59
CA ARG A 120 13.88 -8.19 -14.25
C ARG A 120 14.88 -8.35 -15.40
N HIS A 121 14.46 -9.02 -16.48
CA HIS A 121 15.29 -9.34 -17.63
C HIS A 121 14.93 -8.49 -18.87
N ASP A 122 13.93 -7.62 -18.77
CA ASP A 122 13.55 -6.63 -19.78
C ASP A 122 14.16 -5.26 -19.40
#